data_AF-A0A6L8B2Y6-F1
#
_entry.id   AF-A0A6L8B2Y6-F1
#
_cell.length_a   1.000
_cell.length_b   1.000
_cell.length_c   1.000
_cell.angle_alpha   90.00
_cell.angle_beta   90.00
_cell.angle_gamma   90.00
#
_symmetry.space_group_name_H-M   'P 1'
#
loop_
_entity.id
_entity.type
_entity.pdbx_description
1 polymer ?
#
loop_
_entity_poly.entity_id
_entity_poly.type
_entity_poly.pdbx_seq_one_letter_code
_entity_poly.pdbx_strand_id
1 'polypeptide(L)'
;MVPTSVILSPKSYTVVEVEYLESLQDESEKTSTLEQQLGLPVSVRSDDTDIVVVKELVPNPCPICHHPLKFLRELIERFENEESNLIRCPLGHRYSGILKVYHLNIFQRSENAETQQKITECPKCHRHNIQYLGPTEMFCLDCDWDSGMVARYRV
;
A
#
# COMPACT_ATOMS: atom_id res chain seq x y z
N MET A 1 1.55 6.25 9.20
CA MET A 1 0.46 6.34 8.20
C MET A 1 -0.56 5.24 8.47
N VAL A 2 -1.86 5.49 8.30
CA VAL A 2 -2.92 4.47 8.48
C VAL A 2 -3.98 4.62 7.38
N PRO A 3 -4.43 3.53 6.73
CA PRO A 3 -5.57 3.56 5.82
C PRO A 3 -6.85 3.99 6.53
N THR A 4 -7.59 4.94 5.99
CA THR A 4 -8.81 5.47 6.62
C THR A 4 -10.07 5.24 5.80
N SER A 5 -9.97 5.10 4.49
CA SER A 5 -11.11 4.75 3.63
C SER A 5 -10.63 4.21 2.29
N VAL A 6 -11.53 3.52 1.60
CA VAL A 6 -11.34 3.03 0.25
C VAL A 6 -12.39 3.68 -0.65
N ILE A 7 -11.97 4.16 -1.81
CA ILE A 7 -12.85 4.69 -2.84
C ILE A 7 -12.64 3.82 -4.07
N LEU A 8 -13.71 3.21 -4.57
CA LEU A 8 -13.68 2.31 -5.71
C LEU A 8 -14.50 2.87 -6.87
N SER A 9 -14.10 2.53 -8.08
CA SER A 9 -14.94 2.69 -9.26
C SER A 9 -16.11 1.69 -9.18
N PRO A 10 -17.24 1.92 -9.89
CA PRO A 10 -18.38 1.01 -9.84
C PRO A 10 -18.01 -0.38 -10.37
N LYS A 11 -17.12 -0.43 -11.38
CA LYS A 11 -16.60 -1.68 -11.95
C LYS A 11 -15.77 -2.46 -10.95
N SER A 12 -14.79 -1.80 -10.32
CA SER A 12 -13.91 -2.44 -9.34
C SER A 12 -14.69 -2.89 -8.10
N TYR A 13 -15.68 -2.11 -7.66
CA TYR A 13 -16.58 -2.50 -6.59
C TYR A 13 -17.30 -3.82 -6.90
N THR A 14 -17.89 -3.95 -8.10
CA THR A 14 -18.59 -5.19 -8.49
C THR A 14 -17.68 -6.42 -8.52
N VAL A 15 -16.42 -6.27 -8.94
CA VAL A 15 -15.46 -7.38 -8.96
C VAL A 15 -15.12 -7.81 -7.54
N VAL A 16 -14.80 -6.85 -6.67
CA VAL A 16 -14.46 -7.12 -5.27
C VAL A 16 -15.65 -7.70 -4.50
N GLU A 17 -16.86 -7.23 -4.77
CA GLU A 17 -18.09 -7.75 -4.17
C GLU A 17 -18.37 -9.21 -4.60
N VAL A 18 -18.14 -9.54 -5.88
CA VAL A 18 -18.25 -10.92 -6.38
C VAL A 18 -17.19 -11.82 -5.76
N GLU A 19 -15.92 -11.41 -5.75
CA GLU A 19 -14.84 -12.16 -5.08
C GLU A 19 -15.13 -12.36 -3.58
N TYR A 20 -15.69 -11.34 -2.93
CA TYR A 20 -16.10 -11.42 -1.53
C TYR A 20 -17.20 -12.45 -1.33
N LEU A 21 -18.26 -12.42 -2.13
CA LEU A 21 -19.36 -13.38 -2.06
C LEU A 21 -18.92 -14.82 -2.36
N GLU A 22 -17.97 -15.01 -3.28
CA GLU A 22 -17.38 -16.32 -3.57
C GLU A 22 -16.50 -16.84 -2.42
N SER A 23 -15.89 -15.95 -1.64
CA SER A 23 -15.06 -16.31 -0.48
C SER A 23 -15.88 -16.70 0.76
N LEU A 24 -17.14 -16.26 0.84
CA LEU A 24 -18.07 -16.64 1.89
C LEU A 24 -18.67 -18.03 1.60
N GLN A 25 -17.94 -19.08 1.98
CA GLN A 25 -18.40 -20.48 1.80
C GLN A 25 -19.54 -20.90 2.74
N ASP A 26 -19.99 -20.02 3.65
CA ASP A 26 -21.03 -20.33 4.65
C ASP A 26 -22.25 -19.40 4.54
N GLU A 27 -23.45 -19.99 4.41
CA GLU A 27 -24.75 -19.30 4.27
C GLU A 27 -25.10 -18.39 5.47
N SER A 28 -24.37 -18.49 6.59
CA SER A 28 -24.64 -17.77 7.83
C SER A 28 -24.05 -16.35 7.90
N GLU A 29 -23.12 -15.99 7.00
CA GLU A 29 -22.41 -14.69 7.00
C GLU A 29 -22.81 -13.75 5.85
N LYS A 30 -23.93 -14.02 5.16
CA LYS A 30 -24.41 -13.22 4.02
C LYS A 30 -24.86 -11.79 4.35
N THR A 31 -24.76 -11.37 5.61
CA THR A 31 -25.12 -10.02 6.07
C THR A 31 -23.92 -9.12 6.31
N SER A 32 -22.69 -9.64 6.20
CA SER A 32 -21.48 -8.84 6.40
C SER A 32 -21.25 -7.95 5.18
N THR A 33 -21.12 -6.64 5.41
CA THR A 33 -20.86 -5.67 4.36
C THR A 33 -19.37 -5.62 4.05
N LEU A 34 -19.00 -5.27 2.81
CA LEU A 34 -17.60 -5.15 2.40
C LEU A 34 -16.77 -4.24 3.34
N GLU A 35 -17.40 -3.22 3.91
CA GLU A 35 -16.80 -2.31 4.91
C GLU A 35 -16.40 -3.02 6.20
N GLN A 36 -17.21 -3.98 6.66
CA GLN A 36 -16.94 -4.77 7.87
C GLN A 36 -15.74 -5.69 7.66
N GLN A 37 -15.64 -6.32 6.49
CA GLN A 37 -14.52 -7.21 6.16
C GLN A 37 -13.20 -6.44 6.00
N LEU A 38 -13.25 -5.28 5.36
CA LEU A 38 -12.06 -4.44 5.19
C LEU A 38 -11.68 -3.66 6.45
N GLY A 39 -12.59 -3.56 7.43
CA GLY A 39 -12.41 -2.70 8.59
C GLY A 39 -12.22 -1.22 8.22
N LEU A 40 -12.72 -0.83 7.05
CA LEU A 40 -12.55 0.48 6.43
C LEU A 40 -13.85 0.91 5.75
N PRO A 41 -14.26 2.18 5.88
CA PRO A 41 -15.34 2.74 5.07
C PRO A 41 -15.05 2.59 3.58
N VAL A 42 -16.03 2.13 2.81
CA VAL A 42 -15.93 1.97 1.36
C VAL A 42 -16.93 2.90 0.70
N SER A 43 -16.47 3.68 -0.27
CA SER A 43 -17.38 4.49 -1.09
C SER A 43 -17.17 4.21 -2.57
N VAL A 44 -18.27 4.17 -3.32
CA VAL A 44 -18.22 4.01 -4.78
C VAL A 44 -18.35 5.38 -5.42
N ARG A 45 -17.39 5.74 -6.29
CA ARG A 45 -17.36 7.02 -7.02
C ARG A 45 -17.18 6.76 -8.52
N SER A 46 -16.87 7.81 -9.29
CA SER A 46 -16.75 7.77 -10.76
C SER A 46 -15.82 6.68 -11.30
N ASP A 47 -15.90 6.38 -12.59
CA ASP A 47 -15.26 5.23 -13.23
C ASP A 47 -13.72 5.15 -13.09
N ASP A 48 -13.02 6.24 -12.75
CA ASP A 48 -11.55 6.30 -12.61
C ASP A 48 -11.05 6.37 -11.15
N THR A 49 -11.90 6.11 -10.15
CA THR A 49 -11.53 6.32 -8.74
C THR A 49 -11.31 5.01 -8.00
N ASP A 50 -10.17 4.38 -8.21
CA ASP A 50 -9.71 3.24 -7.41
C ASP A 50 -8.55 3.68 -6.51
N ILE A 51 -8.88 4.22 -5.33
CA ILE A 51 -7.92 4.83 -4.40
C ILE A 51 -8.11 4.38 -2.95
N VAL A 52 -7.01 4.16 -2.25
CA VAL A 52 -6.96 4.04 -0.79
C VAL A 52 -6.56 5.40 -0.21
N VAL A 53 -7.39 5.94 0.66
CA VAL A 53 -7.07 7.16 1.41
C VAL A 53 -6.28 6.76 2.65
N VAL A 54 -5.08 7.31 2.77
CA VAL A 54 -4.17 7.07 3.89
C VAL A 54 -3.91 8.39 4.59
N LYS A 55 -4.05 8.40 5.92
CA LYS A 55 -3.80 9.59 6.74
C LYS A 55 -2.58 9.42 7.62
N GLU A 56 -1.90 10.52 7.91
CA GLU A 56 -0.72 10.57 8.73
C GLU A 56 -0.68 11.81 9.60
N LEU A 57 -0.46 11.61 10.90
CA LEU A 57 -0.15 12.70 11.82
C LEU A 57 1.36 12.95 11.83
N VAL A 58 1.74 14.21 11.60
CA VAL A 58 3.14 14.66 11.59
C VAL A 58 3.29 15.82 12.59
N PRO A 59 4.30 15.80 13.49
CA PRO A 59 5.35 14.80 13.60
C PRO A 59 4.90 13.52 14.33
N ASN A 60 5.37 12.37 13.83
CA ASN A 60 5.31 11.08 14.48
C ASN A 60 6.63 10.34 14.17
N PRO A 61 7.46 9.97 15.17
CA PRO A 61 7.22 9.95 16.62
C PRO A 61 7.12 11.33 17.28
N CYS A 62 6.72 11.36 18.56
CA CYS A 62 6.61 12.59 19.34
C CYS A 62 7.95 13.38 19.33
N PRO A 63 7.93 14.70 19.06
CA PRO A 63 9.17 15.49 18.97
C PRO A 63 9.83 15.76 20.32
N ILE A 64 9.10 15.55 21.43
CA ILE A 64 9.58 15.83 22.79
C ILE A 64 10.20 14.57 23.43
N CYS A 65 9.52 13.42 23.31
CA CYS A 65 9.93 12.18 23.98
C CYS A 65 10.26 11.03 23.03
N HIS A 66 10.17 11.26 21.72
CA HIS A 66 10.46 10.29 20.65
C HIS A 66 9.66 8.98 20.72
N HIS A 67 8.61 8.93 21.55
CA HIS A 67 7.73 7.79 21.62
C HIS A 67 6.82 7.77 20.39
N PRO A 68 6.67 6.62 19.71
CA PRO A 68 5.76 6.51 18.57
C PRO A 68 4.32 6.72 19.02
N LEU A 69 3.54 7.39 18.18
CA LEU A 69 2.10 7.48 18.40
C LEU A 69 1.47 6.10 18.17
N LYS A 70 0.72 5.63 19.16
CA LYS A 70 -0.09 4.39 19.11
C LYS A 70 -1.55 4.76 18.86
N PHE A 71 -2.37 3.79 18.42
CA PHE A 71 -3.81 4.01 18.18
C PHE A 71 -4.04 5.20 17.24
N LEU A 72 -3.33 5.17 16.10
CA LEU A 72 -3.25 6.28 15.17
C LEU A 72 -4.62 6.61 14.56
N ARG A 73 -5.51 5.63 14.37
CA ARG A 73 -6.86 5.86 13.84
C ARG A 73 -7.68 6.74 14.78
N GLU A 74 -7.69 6.38 16.06
CA GLU A 74 -8.42 7.09 17.12
C GLU A 74 -7.79 8.45 17.45
N LEU A 75 -6.48 8.60 17.25
CA LEU A 75 -5.81 9.89 17.35
C LEU A 75 -6.14 10.81 16.18
N ILE A 76 -6.20 10.27 14.95
CA ILE A 76 -6.59 11.03 13.77
C ILE A 76 -8.03 11.51 13.89
N GLU A 77 -8.97 10.64 14.26
CA GLU A 77 -10.38 11.01 14.45
C GLU A 77 -10.54 12.15 15.47
N ARG A 78 -9.83 12.08 16.60
CA ARG A 78 -9.82 13.17 17.59
C ARG A 78 -9.22 14.45 17.03
N PHE A 79 -8.11 14.36 16.32
CA PHE A 79 -7.45 15.51 15.71
C PHE A 79 -8.36 16.21 14.69
N GLU A 80 -9.13 15.45 13.92
CA GLU A 80 -10.12 15.98 12.96
C GLU A 80 -11.32 16.64 13.66
N ASN A 81 -11.81 16.06 14.76
CA ASN A 81 -12.99 16.55 15.48
C ASN A 81 -12.71 17.75 16.39
N GLU A 82 -11.52 17.83 16.99
CA GLU A 82 -11.20 18.87 17.98
C GLU A 82 -10.86 20.23 17.32
N GLU A 83 -10.75 20.30 15.98
CA GLU A 83 -10.26 21.45 15.20
C GLU A 83 -8.96 22.08 15.76
N SER A 84 -8.24 21.32 16.59
CA SER A 84 -7.05 21.76 17.26
C SER A 84 -5.85 21.19 16.52
N ASN A 85 -4.91 22.06 16.15
CA ASN A 85 -3.66 21.62 15.52
C ASN A 85 -2.69 20.97 16.54
N LEU A 86 -3.20 20.35 17.62
CA LEU A 86 -2.43 19.80 18.73
C LEU A 86 -2.53 18.28 18.76
N ILE A 87 -1.39 17.61 18.75
CA ILE A 87 -1.26 16.18 18.95
C ILE A 87 -0.90 15.92 20.42
N ARG A 88 -1.60 14.96 21.04
CA ARG A 88 -1.26 14.45 22.37
C ARG A 88 -0.58 13.09 22.26
N CYS A 89 0.65 12.99 22.75
CA CYS A 89 1.36 11.71 22.81
C CYS A 89 0.85 10.81 23.95
N PRO A 90 1.05 9.48 23.89
CA PRO A 90 0.64 8.55 24.95
C PRO A 90 1.22 8.85 26.34
N LEU A 91 2.38 9.51 26.39
CA LEU A 91 3.04 9.94 27.63
C LEU A 91 2.58 11.33 28.11
N GLY A 92 1.59 11.95 27.45
CA GLY A 92 0.95 13.18 27.90
C GLY A 92 1.49 14.48 27.30
N HIS A 93 2.58 14.44 26.52
CA HIS A 93 3.09 15.62 25.82
C HIS A 93 2.10 16.14 24.78
N ARG A 94 1.97 17.47 24.68
CA ARG A 94 1.17 18.15 23.67
C ARG A 94 2.09 18.96 22.77
N TYR A 95 1.91 18.85 21.46
CA TYR A 95 2.72 19.56 20.49
C TYR A 95 1.90 19.83 19.23
N SER A 96 2.30 20.85 18.47
CA SER A 96 1.62 21.17 17.22
C SER A 96 1.91 20.11 16.17
N GLY A 97 0.88 19.74 15.41
CA GLY A 97 0.99 18.79 14.31
C GLY A 97 0.10 19.14 13.15
N ILE A 98 0.28 18.39 12.07
CA ILE A 98 -0.48 18.47 10.83
C ILE A 98 -0.97 17.08 10.45
N LEU A 99 -2.17 17.02 9.89
CA LEU A 99 -2.72 15.83 9.28
C LEU A 99 -2.42 15.86 7.78
N LYS A 100 -1.60 14.93 7.30
CA LYS A 100 -1.37 14.71 5.87
C LYS A 100 -2.31 13.64 5.37
N VAL A 101 -2.96 13.90 4.24
CA VAL A 101 -3.86 12.97 3.56
C VAL A 101 -3.24 12.61 2.22
N TYR A 102 -3.07 11.31 1.98
CA TYR A 102 -2.52 10.75 0.75
C TYR A 102 -3.60 9.92 0.06
N HIS A 103 -3.66 10.01 -1.26
CA HIS A 103 -4.54 9.22 -2.11
C HIS A 103 -3.66 8.25 -2.90
N LEU A 104 -3.75 6.97 -2.59
CA LEU A 104 -2.92 5.93 -3.22
C LEU A 104 -3.78 5.17 -4.22
N ASN A 105 -3.40 5.16 -5.50
CA ASN A 105 -4.11 4.39 -6.52
C ASN A 105 -3.95 2.88 -6.26
N ILE A 106 -5.07 2.16 -6.21
CA ILE A 106 -5.13 0.69 -6.04
C ILE A 106 -4.60 0.03 -7.31
N PHE A 107 -5.13 0.45 -8.46
CA PHE A 107 -4.54 0.17 -9.75
C PHE A 107 -3.58 1.30 -10.05
N GLN A 108 -2.36 1.19 -9.53
CA GLN A 108 -1.25 1.68 -10.33
C GLN A 108 -1.34 0.88 -11.64
N ARG A 109 -1.89 1.48 -12.70
CA ARG A 109 -1.24 1.30 -13.99
C ARG A 109 0.18 1.74 -13.71
N SER A 110 1.00 0.77 -13.37
CA SER A 110 2.42 0.91 -13.36
C SER A 110 2.72 1.44 -14.75
N GLU A 111 3.00 2.74 -14.84
CA GLU A 111 3.59 3.33 -16.04
C GLU A 111 4.95 2.66 -16.36
N ASN A 112 5.39 1.70 -15.54
CA ASN A 112 6.50 0.78 -15.74
C ASN A 112 6.12 -0.70 -15.98
N ALA A 113 4.84 -1.08 -16.07
CA ALA A 113 4.43 -2.46 -16.42
C ALA A 113 4.06 -2.63 -17.89
N GLU A 114 4.01 -1.53 -18.66
CA GLU A 114 4.11 -1.64 -20.10
C GLU A 114 5.59 -1.91 -20.45
N THR A 115 5.89 -3.16 -20.81
CA THR A 115 7.12 -3.64 -21.47
C THR A 115 8.39 -3.90 -20.66
N GLN A 116 8.31 -4.55 -19.50
CA GLN A 116 9.37 -5.53 -19.20
C GLN A 116 9.00 -6.82 -19.91
N GLN A 117 9.45 -6.98 -21.16
CA GLN A 117 9.50 -8.28 -21.79
C GLN A 117 10.19 -9.23 -20.80
N LYS A 118 9.47 -10.23 -20.30
CA LYS A 118 10.07 -11.29 -19.48
C LYS A 118 11.21 -11.87 -20.31
N ILE A 119 12.43 -11.60 -19.90
CA ILE A 119 13.61 -12.18 -20.51
C ILE A 119 13.57 -13.66 -20.13
N THR A 120 13.24 -14.49 -21.11
CA THR A 120 13.19 -15.96 -20.99
C THR A 120 14.51 -16.60 -21.40
N GLU A 121 15.45 -15.81 -21.94
CA GLU A 121 16.71 -16.29 -22.50
C GLU A 121 17.89 -15.42 -22.02
N CYS A 122 18.96 -16.07 -21.54
CA CYS A 122 20.12 -15.36 -21.05
C CYS A 122 20.84 -14.67 -22.21
N PRO A 123 21.11 -13.35 -22.14
CA PRO A 123 21.76 -12.62 -23.23
C PRO A 123 23.22 -13.04 -23.47
N LYS A 124 23.85 -13.75 -22.53
CA LYS A 124 25.25 -14.19 -22.62
C LYS A 124 25.40 -15.60 -23.19
N CYS A 125 24.52 -16.52 -22.80
CA CYS A 125 24.64 -17.94 -23.16
C CYS A 125 23.47 -18.50 -23.95
N HIS A 126 22.44 -17.69 -24.21
CA HIS A 126 21.24 -18.06 -24.98
C HIS A 126 20.45 -19.23 -24.40
N ARG A 127 20.66 -19.55 -23.11
CA ARG A 127 19.93 -20.60 -22.41
C ARG A 127 18.78 -20.02 -21.59
N HIS A 128 17.80 -20.87 -21.32
CA HIS A 128 16.52 -20.46 -20.74
C HIS A 128 16.47 -20.54 -19.21
N ASN A 129 17.58 -20.92 -18.57
CA ASN A 129 17.63 -21.16 -17.12
C ASN A 129 18.02 -19.87 -16.37
N ILE A 130 17.06 -18.95 -16.28
CA ILE A 130 17.22 -17.63 -15.63
C ILE A 130 16.32 -17.56 -14.40
N GLN A 131 16.89 -17.10 -13.28
CA GLN A 131 16.19 -16.80 -12.05
C GLN A 131 16.09 -15.28 -11.86
N TYR A 132 14.91 -14.79 -11.49
CA TYR A 132 14.71 -13.39 -11.12
C TYR A 132 15.04 -13.23 -9.63
N LEU A 133 15.98 -12.33 -9.31
CA LEU A 133 16.38 -11.99 -7.94
C LEU A 133 15.58 -10.80 -7.38
N GLY A 134 14.97 -10.00 -8.27
CA GLY A 134 14.12 -8.86 -7.94
C GLY A 134 13.35 -8.36 -9.17
N PRO A 135 12.68 -7.19 -9.10
CA PRO A 135 11.90 -6.64 -10.21
C PRO A 135 12.73 -6.32 -11.46
N THR A 136 14.04 -6.10 -11.32
CA THR A 136 14.96 -5.70 -12.40
C THR A 136 16.23 -6.55 -12.46
N GLU A 137 16.38 -7.53 -11.57
CA GLU A 137 17.62 -8.27 -11.36
C GLU A 137 17.43 -9.74 -11.74
N MET A 138 18.35 -10.27 -12.54
CA MET A 138 18.30 -11.60 -13.13
C MET A 138 19.65 -12.30 -13.01
N PHE A 139 19.60 -13.60 -12.74
CA PHE A 139 20.76 -14.47 -12.62
C PHE A 139 20.59 -15.69 -13.53
N CYS A 140 21.60 -15.98 -14.36
CA CYS A 140 21.61 -17.18 -15.20
C CYS A 140 22.32 -18.33 -14.49
N LEU A 141 21.60 -19.43 -14.26
CA LEU A 141 22.10 -20.63 -13.58
C LEU A 141 23.08 -21.47 -14.43
N ASP A 142 23.17 -21.19 -15.73
CA ASP A 142 24.05 -21.93 -16.65
C ASP A 142 25.43 -21.28 -16.85
N CYS A 143 25.53 -19.95 -16.72
CA CYS A 143 26.75 -19.21 -17.05
C CYS A 143 27.14 -18.14 -16.03
N ASP A 144 26.47 -18.15 -14.88
CA ASP A 144 26.66 -17.23 -13.75
C ASP A 144 26.61 -15.75 -14.15
N TRP A 145 25.87 -15.44 -15.21
CA TRP A 145 25.64 -14.05 -15.61
C TRP A 145 24.62 -13.41 -14.67
N ASP A 146 24.98 -12.26 -14.11
CA ASP A 146 24.17 -11.50 -13.17
C ASP A 146 23.94 -10.08 -13.72
N SER A 147 22.68 -9.70 -13.90
CA SER A 147 22.30 -8.38 -14.39
C SER A 147 22.40 -7.27 -13.34
N GLY A 148 22.46 -7.63 -12.05
CA GLY A 148 22.59 -6.73 -10.92
C GLY A 148 24.04 -6.42 -10.52
N MET A 149 25.02 -7.05 -11.18
CA MET A 149 26.44 -6.85 -10.89
C MET A 149 26.93 -5.48 -11.39
N VAL A 150 26.67 -4.42 -10.61
CA VAL A 150 27.43 -3.17 -10.72
C VAL A 150 28.81 -3.44 -10.12
N ALA A 151 29.87 -3.35 -10.93
CA ALA A 151 31.24 -3.56 -10.48
C ALA A 151 31.59 -2.62 -9.30
N ARG A 152 31.50 -3.12 -8.06
CA ARG A 152 31.81 -2.37 -6.83
C ARG A 152 33.30 -2.37 -6.49
N TYR A 153 34.17 -2.42 -7.49
CA TYR A 153 35.60 -2.21 -7.29
C TYR A 153 36.17 -1.40 -8.45
N ARG A 154 36.51 -0.14 -8.16
CA ARG A 154 37.67 0.50 -8.77
C ARG A 154 38.71 0.72 -7.68
N VAL A 155 39.93 0.35 -8.06
CA VAL A 155 41.23 0.38 -7.37
C VAL A 155 41.49 1.72 -6.69
#